data_AF-A0A5S3TVN6-F1
#
_entry.id   AF-A0A5S3TVN6-F1
#
_cell.length_a   1.000
_cell.length_b   1.000
_cell.length_c   1.000
_cell.angle_alpha   90.00
_cell.angle_beta   90.00
_cell.angle_gamma   90.00
#
_symmetry.space_group_name_H-M   'P 1'
#
loop_
_entity.id
_entity.type
_entity.pdbx_description
1 polymer ?
#
loop_
_entity_poly.entity_id
_entity_poly.type
_entity_poly.pdbx_seq_one_letter_code
_entity_poly.pdbx_strand_id
1 'polypeptide(L)'
;MLITSLLMSINQLLPVVILAVLLSLIVPLSQRQLSIYAVIGTLMSLVFVQAAAWVSQLFDHRGLEFIQMLLCIMIFVAALMSCQQRKMAAALALIATMTLYLSHYMIYLVSFWHSKDTAEPLILGTCLGVGICISFGVLLFFLLESIVRRAGVQPLVVLLAFNATAKLLIFLDLASQVDLLDVTSNYLDWRGFLVENSELGRVLKALVGYEATPSKTALWVYVIAAVVFIALARVLKIKKTEEPVCGS
;
A
#
# COMPACT_ATOMS: atom_id res chain seq x y z
N MET A 1 17.95 16.23 -9.77
CA MET A 1 16.54 16.21 -9.34
C MET A 1 15.65 15.29 -10.18
N LEU A 2 15.96 15.04 -11.46
CA LEU A 2 15.13 14.17 -12.30
C LEU A 2 15.08 12.72 -11.79
N ILE A 3 16.23 12.10 -11.51
CA ILE A 3 16.29 10.74 -10.96
C ILE A 3 15.58 10.69 -9.60
N THR A 4 15.84 11.62 -8.69
CA THR A 4 15.20 11.65 -7.37
C THR A 4 13.67 11.80 -7.44
N SER A 5 13.17 12.62 -8.37
CA SER A 5 11.74 12.77 -8.62
C SER A 5 11.14 11.46 -9.15
N LEU A 6 11.79 10.86 -10.15
CA LEU A 6 11.38 9.57 -10.71
C LEU A 6 11.34 8.46 -9.65
N LEU A 7 12.37 8.37 -8.81
CA LEU A 7 12.45 7.40 -7.72
C LEU A 7 11.35 7.62 -6.68
N MET A 8 11.06 8.88 -6.34
CA MET A 8 10.00 9.22 -5.41
C MET A 8 8.62 8.87 -6.00
N SER A 9 8.38 9.16 -7.28
CA SER A 9 7.15 8.76 -7.98
C SER A 9 6.95 7.25 -7.95
N ILE A 10 7.98 6.46 -8.27
CA ILE A 10 7.90 5.00 -8.25
C ILE A 10 7.57 4.51 -6.83
N ASN A 11 8.32 4.96 -5.81
CA ASN A 11 8.13 4.48 -4.44
C ASN A 11 6.74 4.79 -3.87
N GLN A 12 6.12 5.91 -4.26
CA GLN A 12 4.82 6.32 -3.75
C GLN A 12 3.64 5.76 -4.58
N LEU A 13 3.79 5.67 -5.91
CA LEU A 13 2.70 5.21 -6.79
C LEU A 13 2.64 3.69 -6.95
N LEU A 14 3.78 3.00 -6.87
CA LEU A 14 3.83 1.55 -7.06
C LEU A 14 2.98 0.77 -6.04
N PRO A 15 3.03 1.06 -4.73
CA PRO A 15 2.22 0.35 -3.73
C PRO A 15 0.71 0.54 -3.96
N VAL A 16 0.33 1.71 -4.48
CA VAL A 16 -1.05 2.07 -4.83
C VAL A 16 -1.52 1.28 -6.04
N VAL A 17 -0.73 1.23 -7.11
CA VAL A 17 -1.06 0.48 -8.33
C VAL A 17 -1.16 -1.01 -8.05
N ILE A 18 -0.23 -1.56 -7.27
CA ILE A 18 -0.25 -2.97 -6.87
C ILE A 18 -1.56 -3.31 -6.15
N LEU A 19 -1.94 -2.53 -5.14
CA LEU A 19 -3.16 -2.78 -4.39
C LEU A 19 -4.41 -2.65 -5.27
N ALA A 20 -4.45 -1.65 -6.17
CA ALA A 20 -5.54 -1.47 -7.12
C ALA A 20 -5.73 -2.71 -8.02
N VAL A 21 -4.64 -3.25 -8.56
CA VAL A 21 -4.65 -4.47 -9.39
C VAL A 21 -5.12 -5.68 -8.58
N LEU A 22 -4.58 -5.88 -7.37
CA LEU A 22 -4.99 -6.98 -6.49
C LEU A 22 -6.49 -6.92 -6.18
N LEU A 23 -6.99 -5.76 -5.78
CA LEU A 23 -8.41 -5.58 -5.44
C LEU A 23 -9.33 -5.74 -6.66
N SER A 24 -8.90 -5.29 -7.85
CA SER A 24 -9.67 -5.45 -9.09
C SER A 24 -9.83 -6.90 -9.54
N LEU A 25 -8.92 -7.79 -9.13
CA LEU A 25 -8.99 -9.23 -9.44
C LEU A 25 -9.73 -10.02 -8.35
N ILE A 26 -9.74 -9.53 -7.10
CA ILE A 26 -10.48 -10.17 -5.98
C ILE A 26 -11.97 -9.78 -6.00
N VAL A 27 -12.23 -8.50 -6.27
CA VAL A 27 -13.57 -7.90 -6.23
C VAL A 27 -13.94 -7.49 -7.66
N PRO A 28 -15.16 -7.78 -8.13
CA PRO A 28 -15.61 -7.37 -9.47
C PRO A 28 -15.87 -5.86 -9.51
N LEU A 29 -14.79 -5.10 -9.60
CA LEU A 29 -14.78 -3.65 -9.76
C LEU A 29 -14.83 -3.31 -11.24
N SER A 30 -15.70 -2.38 -11.63
CA SER A 30 -15.70 -1.86 -12.99
C SER A 30 -14.59 -0.81 -13.16
N GLN A 31 -14.11 -0.63 -14.40
CA GLN A 31 -13.13 0.42 -14.73
C GLN A 31 -13.61 1.82 -14.30
N ARG A 32 -14.92 2.09 -14.42
CA ARG A 32 -15.53 3.34 -13.95
C ARG A 32 -15.46 3.47 -12.43
N GLN A 33 -15.71 2.40 -11.68
CA GLN A 33 -15.60 2.42 -10.21
C GLN A 33 -14.16 2.66 -9.75
N LEU A 34 -13.20 2.00 -10.41
CA LEU A 34 -11.78 2.19 -10.11
C LEU A 34 -11.36 3.65 -10.34
N SER A 35 -11.78 4.24 -11.46
CA SER A 35 -11.53 5.66 -11.76
C SER A 35 -12.19 6.59 -10.73
N ILE A 36 -13.44 6.33 -10.33
CA ILE A 36 -14.13 7.11 -9.28
C ILE A 36 -13.37 7.03 -7.96
N TYR A 37 -12.94 5.84 -7.52
CA TYR A 37 -12.19 5.68 -6.28
C TYR A 37 -10.81 6.33 -6.34
N ALA A 38 -10.16 6.33 -7.50
CA ALA A 38 -8.90 7.04 -7.72
C ALA A 38 -9.07 8.57 -7.60
N VAL A 39 -10.15 9.13 -8.18
CA VAL A 39 -10.48 10.56 -8.05
C VAL A 39 -10.78 10.92 -6.60
N ILE A 40 -11.62 10.12 -5.91
CA ILE A 40 -11.95 10.34 -4.50
C ILE A 40 -10.70 10.24 -3.62
N GLY A 41 -9.84 9.24 -3.85
CA GLY A 41 -8.58 9.08 -3.11
C GLY A 41 -7.63 10.26 -3.33
N THR A 42 -7.56 10.77 -4.56
CA THR A 42 -6.76 11.97 -4.87
C THR A 42 -7.30 13.20 -4.14
N LEU A 43 -8.61 13.43 -4.17
CA LEU A 43 -9.25 14.52 -3.43
C LEU A 43 -9.03 14.41 -1.92
N MET A 44 -9.18 13.21 -1.35
CA MET A 44 -8.92 12.97 0.07
C MET A 44 -7.47 13.20 0.44
N SER A 45 -6.52 12.81 -0.42
CA SER A 45 -5.11 13.12 -0.22
C SER A 45 -4.84 14.63 -0.21
N LEU A 46 -5.51 15.41 -1.07
CA LEU A 46 -5.34 16.88 -1.09
C LEU A 46 -5.88 17.51 0.19
N VAL A 47 -7.07 17.09 0.64
CA VAL A 47 -7.65 17.53 1.91
C VAL A 47 -6.72 17.19 3.08
N PHE A 48 -6.15 15.97 3.09
CA PHE A 48 -5.21 15.55 4.11
C PHE A 48 -3.94 16.43 4.14
N VAL A 49 -3.37 16.78 2.98
CA VAL A 49 -2.18 17.66 2.91
C VAL A 49 -2.49 19.07 3.41
N GLN A 50 -3.67 19.62 3.12
CA GLN A 50 -4.07 20.94 3.65
C GLN A 50 -4.27 20.90 5.17
N ALA A 51 -4.86 19.80 5.67
CA ALA A 51 -5.05 19.60 7.10
C ALA A 51 -3.74 19.22 7.82
N ALA A 52 -2.71 18.76 7.11
CA ALA A 52 -1.49 18.22 7.70
C ALA A 52 -0.78 19.19 8.65
N ALA A 53 -0.73 20.48 8.32
CA ALA A 53 -0.10 21.49 9.17
C ALA A 53 -0.83 21.64 10.51
N TRP A 54 -2.18 21.65 10.49
CA TRP A 54 -3.00 21.74 11.69
C TRP A 54 -2.94 20.43 12.48
N VAL A 55 -3.12 19.29 11.81
CA VAL A 55 -3.06 17.94 12.40
C VAL A 55 -1.72 17.66 13.07
N SER A 56 -0.63 18.09 12.44
CA SER A 56 0.71 17.87 12.97
C SER A 56 0.85 18.47 14.37
N GLN A 57 0.27 19.65 14.63
CA GLN A 57 0.35 20.32 15.93
C GLN A 57 -0.41 19.60 17.06
N LEU A 58 -1.32 18.67 16.74
CA LEU A 58 -1.98 17.86 17.77
C LEU A 58 -0.99 16.83 18.35
N PHE A 59 -1.21 16.44 19.61
CA PHE A 59 -0.43 15.41 20.30
C PHE A 59 1.09 15.69 20.28
N ASP A 60 1.51 16.85 20.78
CA ASP A 60 2.91 17.25 20.91
C ASP A 60 3.72 17.13 19.60
N HIS A 61 3.14 17.61 18.50
CA HIS A 61 3.74 17.56 17.16
C HIS A 61 3.78 16.18 16.49
N ARG A 62 3.05 15.19 17.04
CA ARG A 62 3.03 13.79 16.57
C ARG A 62 1.69 13.37 15.95
N GLY A 63 0.73 14.29 15.84
CA GLY A 63 -0.63 13.99 15.38
C GLY A 63 -0.70 13.41 13.96
N LEU A 64 0.21 13.80 13.07
CA LEU A 64 0.25 13.31 11.69
C LEU A 64 0.60 11.82 11.65
N GLU A 65 1.59 11.39 12.44
CA GLU A 65 2.03 10.00 12.52
C GLU A 65 0.91 9.10 13.06
N PHE A 66 0.13 9.57 14.04
CA PHE A 66 -1.05 8.85 14.52
C PHE A 66 -2.12 8.62 13.45
N ILE A 67 -2.42 9.62 12.62
CA ILE A 67 -3.40 9.43 11.54
C ILE A 67 -2.87 8.45 10.49
N GLN A 68 -1.58 8.50 10.17
CA GLN A 68 -0.96 7.57 9.22
C GLN A 68 -0.94 6.13 9.77
N MET A 69 -0.67 5.96 11.06
CA MET A 69 -0.82 4.69 11.75
C MET A 69 -2.26 4.16 11.66
N LEU A 70 -3.25 5.01 11.89
CA LEU A 70 -4.66 4.66 11.73
C LEU A 70 -4.99 4.24 10.30
N LEU A 71 -4.48 4.96 9.29
CA LEU A 71 -4.66 4.61 7.88
C LEU A 71 -4.07 3.23 7.57
N CYS A 72 -2.89 2.89 8.11
CA CYS A 72 -2.29 1.56 7.93
C CYS A 72 -3.18 0.44 8.47
N ILE A 73 -3.74 0.60 9.68
CA ILE A 73 -4.68 -0.35 10.28
C ILE A 73 -5.96 -0.45 9.44
N MET A 74 -6.50 0.69 9.01
CA MET A 74 -7.69 0.74 8.16
C MET A 74 -7.48 0.01 6.83
N ILE A 75 -6.31 0.16 6.20
CA ILE A 75 -5.96 -0.56 4.97
C ILE A 75 -5.92 -2.06 5.23
N PHE A 76 -5.29 -2.51 6.31
CA PHE A 76 -5.19 -3.93 6.66
C PHE A 76 -6.59 -4.57 6.86
N VAL A 77 -7.44 -3.93 7.66
CA VAL A 77 -8.80 -4.43 7.93
C VAL A 77 -9.68 -4.37 6.68
N ALA A 78 -9.61 -3.28 5.91
CA ALA A 78 -10.40 -3.13 4.68
C ALA A 78 -9.97 -4.12 3.58
N ALA A 79 -8.66 -4.39 3.45
CA ALA A 79 -8.15 -5.44 2.57
C ALA A 79 -8.66 -6.83 2.99
N LEU A 80 -8.65 -7.15 4.29
CA LEU A 80 -9.19 -8.40 4.80
C LEU A 80 -10.69 -8.55 4.47
N MET A 81 -11.48 -7.50 4.71
CA MET A 81 -12.92 -7.48 4.40
C MET A 81 -13.21 -7.55 2.90
N SER A 82 -12.28 -7.11 2.05
CA SER A 82 -12.37 -7.24 0.58
C SER A 82 -12.32 -8.70 0.13
N CYS A 83 -11.76 -9.62 0.93
CA CYS A 83 -11.79 -11.06 0.64
C CYS A 83 -13.22 -11.63 0.60
N GLN A 84 -14.20 -10.95 1.21
CA GLN A 84 -15.63 -11.29 1.12
C GLN A 84 -16.32 -10.73 -0.14
N GLN A 85 -15.55 -10.13 -1.05
CA GLN A 85 -16.02 -9.43 -2.26
C GLN A 85 -16.89 -8.20 -1.98
N ARG A 86 -16.68 -7.54 -0.82
CA ARG A 86 -17.38 -6.30 -0.48
C ARG A 86 -16.74 -5.11 -1.20
N LYS A 87 -17.47 -4.53 -2.16
CA LYS A 87 -17.01 -3.35 -2.95
C LYS A 87 -16.63 -2.16 -2.07
N MET A 88 -17.39 -1.89 -1.01
CA MET A 88 -17.10 -0.80 -0.07
C MET A 88 -15.78 -0.99 0.67
N ALA A 89 -15.42 -2.24 1.02
CA ALA A 89 -14.15 -2.53 1.68
C ALA A 89 -12.97 -2.31 0.72
N ALA A 90 -13.12 -2.72 -0.55
CA ALA A 90 -12.09 -2.47 -1.56
C ALA A 90 -11.92 -0.97 -1.85
N ALA A 91 -13.03 -0.23 -1.93
CA ALA A 91 -13.01 1.22 -2.09
C ALA A 91 -12.27 1.90 -0.91
N LEU A 92 -12.59 1.51 0.32
CA LEU A 92 -11.96 2.05 1.52
C LEU A 92 -10.46 1.74 1.58
N ALA A 93 -10.06 0.50 1.27
CA ALA A 93 -8.64 0.11 1.22
C ALA A 93 -7.86 0.92 0.18
N LEU A 94 -8.44 1.10 -1.01
CA LEU A 94 -7.81 1.87 -2.09
C LEU A 94 -7.72 3.35 -1.75
N ILE A 95 -8.80 3.96 -1.25
CA ILE A 95 -8.83 5.38 -0.86
C ILE A 95 -7.84 5.63 0.28
N ALA A 96 -7.82 4.79 1.32
CA ALA A 96 -6.89 4.94 2.44
C ALA A 96 -5.42 4.80 2.00
N THR A 97 -5.13 3.86 1.08
CA THR A 97 -3.78 3.70 0.53
C THR A 97 -3.37 4.90 -0.34
N MET A 98 -4.29 5.40 -1.17
CA MET A 98 -4.08 6.63 -1.94
C MET A 98 -3.77 7.79 -1.00
N THR A 99 -4.59 8.01 0.04
CA THR A 99 -4.36 9.09 1.01
C THR A 99 -3.00 8.96 1.68
N LEU A 100 -2.60 7.76 2.11
CA LEU A 100 -1.31 7.53 2.80
C LEU A 100 -0.11 7.85 1.91
N TYR A 101 -0.04 7.29 0.69
CA TYR A 101 1.13 7.45 -0.18
C TYR A 101 1.12 8.76 -0.98
N LEU A 102 -0.04 9.14 -1.49
CA LEU A 102 -0.16 10.33 -2.33
C LEU A 102 0.03 11.60 -1.49
N SER A 103 -0.27 11.60 -0.19
CA SER A 103 0.01 12.76 0.66
C SER A 103 1.50 13.08 0.73
N HIS A 104 2.35 12.06 0.93
CA HIS A 104 3.80 12.25 0.93
C HIS A 104 4.30 12.72 -0.43
N TYR A 105 3.74 12.16 -1.50
CA TYR A 105 4.10 12.55 -2.85
C TYR A 105 3.70 14.01 -3.17
N MET A 106 2.51 14.44 -2.76
CA MET A 106 2.03 15.82 -2.97
C MET A 106 2.84 16.83 -2.16
N ILE A 107 3.19 16.52 -0.90
CA ILE A 107 4.08 17.37 -0.10
C ILE A 107 5.42 17.54 -0.82
N TYR A 108 6.01 16.44 -1.33
CA TYR A 108 7.24 16.50 -2.13
C TYR A 108 7.09 17.39 -3.37
N LEU A 109 6.03 17.23 -4.16
CA LEU A 109 5.81 18.05 -5.35
C LEU A 109 5.69 19.54 -5.03
N VAL A 110 4.93 19.90 -3.99
CA VAL A 110 4.71 21.31 -3.60
C VAL A 110 6.00 21.95 -3.10
N SER A 111 6.83 21.22 -2.34
CA SER A 111 8.11 21.73 -1.83
C SER A 111 9.09 22.14 -2.93
N PHE A 112 9.09 21.46 -4.08
CA PHE A 112 10.03 21.73 -5.18
C PHE A 112 9.43 22.49 -6.36
N TRP A 113 8.13 22.80 -6.33
CA TRP A 113 7.45 23.54 -7.40
C TRP A 113 7.89 25.00 -7.51
N HIS A 114 8.22 25.64 -6.38
CA HIS A 114 8.52 27.07 -6.32
C HIS A 114 9.92 27.44 -6.85
N SER A 115 10.78 26.45 -7.07
CA SER A 115 12.15 26.63 -7.53
C SER A 115 12.22 26.41 -9.05
N LYS A 116 12.44 27.48 -9.82
CA LYS A 116 12.45 27.46 -11.30
C LYS A 116 13.46 26.46 -11.88
N ASP A 117 14.62 26.31 -11.26
CA ASP A 117 15.67 25.38 -11.71
C ASP A 117 15.35 23.90 -11.43
N THR A 118 14.35 23.61 -10.59
CA THR A 118 13.98 22.24 -10.21
C THR A 118 12.63 21.79 -10.78
N ALA A 119 11.80 22.71 -11.27
CA ALA A 119 10.45 22.41 -11.75
C ALA A 119 10.44 21.52 -13.01
N GLU A 120 11.27 21.83 -14.01
CA GLU A 120 11.36 21.04 -15.25
C GLU A 120 11.80 19.58 -15.00
N PRO A 121 12.92 19.31 -14.30
CA PRO A 121 13.29 17.93 -13.99
C PRO A 121 12.31 17.21 -13.05
N LEU A 122 11.58 17.96 -12.20
CA LEU A 122 10.53 17.40 -11.33
C LEU A 122 9.36 16.86 -12.14
N ILE A 123 8.84 17.65 -13.10
CA ILE A 123 7.71 17.28 -13.96
C ILE A 123 8.10 16.10 -14.86
N LEU A 124 9.28 16.15 -15.49
CA LEU A 124 9.77 15.05 -16.32
C LEU A 124 9.91 13.75 -15.52
N GLY A 125 10.50 13.81 -14.32
CA GLY A 125 10.61 12.65 -13.43
C GLY A 125 9.25 12.09 -13.03
N THR A 126 8.27 12.97 -12.77
CA THR A 126 6.90 12.60 -12.41
C THR A 126 6.18 11.91 -13.56
N CYS A 127 6.21 12.49 -14.78
CA CYS A 127 5.58 11.89 -15.96
C CYS A 127 6.16 10.51 -16.27
N LEU A 128 7.48 10.37 -16.19
CA LEU A 128 8.14 9.07 -16.38
C LEU A 128 7.75 8.07 -15.29
N GLY A 129 7.77 8.48 -14.02
CA GLY A 129 7.40 7.61 -12.90
C GLY A 129 5.95 7.12 -12.98
N VAL A 130 5.00 8.01 -13.30
CA VAL A 130 3.59 7.65 -13.53
C VAL A 130 3.46 6.68 -14.70
N GLY A 131 4.13 6.95 -15.83
CA GLY A 131 4.13 6.07 -17.00
C GLY A 131 4.63 4.65 -16.67
N ILE A 132 5.77 4.55 -15.98
CA ILE A 132 6.33 3.27 -15.53
C ILE A 132 5.36 2.52 -14.62
N CYS A 133 4.74 3.21 -13.65
CA CYS A 133 3.80 2.58 -12.73
C CYS A 133 2.54 2.07 -13.45
N ILE A 134 2.00 2.82 -14.42
CA ILE A 134 0.84 2.38 -15.22
C ILE A 134 1.21 1.16 -16.07
N SER A 135 2.32 1.22 -16.80
CA SER A 135 2.80 0.09 -17.62
C SER A 135 3.04 -1.17 -16.78
N PHE A 136 3.67 -1.01 -15.61
CA PHE A 136 3.85 -2.12 -14.66
C PHE A 136 2.51 -2.66 -14.16
N GLY A 137 1.56 -1.79 -13.82
CA GLY A 137 0.23 -2.19 -13.36
C GLY A 137 -0.53 -3.04 -14.39
N VAL A 138 -0.47 -2.66 -15.66
CA VAL A 138 -1.09 -3.44 -16.76
C VAL A 138 -0.42 -4.81 -16.89
N LEU A 139 0.92 -4.86 -16.87
CA LEU A 139 1.65 -6.13 -16.94
C LEU A 139 1.33 -7.04 -15.74
N LEU A 140 1.31 -6.47 -14.54
CA LEU A 140 0.97 -7.18 -13.31
C LEU A 140 -0.46 -7.71 -13.34
N PHE A 141 -1.42 -6.95 -13.88
CA PHE A 141 -2.79 -7.38 -14.03
C PHE A 141 -2.90 -8.65 -14.88
N PHE A 142 -2.30 -8.66 -16.09
CA PHE A 142 -2.33 -9.84 -16.95
C PHE A 142 -1.58 -11.02 -16.37
N LEU A 143 -0.45 -10.77 -15.68
CA LEU A 143 0.30 -11.82 -14.99
C LEU A 143 -0.56 -12.48 -13.90
N LEU A 144 -1.18 -11.69 -13.04
CA LEU A 144 -2.02 -12.19 -11.96
C LEU A 144 -3.30 -12.83 -12.48
N GLU A 145 -3.91 -12.31 -13.55
CA GLU A 145 -5.06 -12.93 -14.20
C GLU A 145 -4.69 -14.33 -14.73
N SER A 146 -3.53 -14.47 -15.38
CA SER A 146 -3.01 -15.77 -15.85
C SER A 146 -2.78 -16.75 -14.70
N ILE A 147 -2.22 -16.26 -13.58
CA ILE A 147 -2.02 -17.07 -12.36
C ILE A 147 -3.37 -17.51 -11.78
N VAL A 148 -4.37 -16.60 -11.72
CA VAL A 148 -5.71 -16.93 -11.22
C VAL A 148 -6.40 -17.97 -12.08
N ARG A 149 -6.25 -17.90 -13.41
CA ARG A 149 -6.79 -18.92 -14.33
C ARG A 149 -6.16 -20.31 -14.12
N ARG A 150 -4.90 -20.38 -13.69
CA ARG A 150 -4.17 -21.66 -13.49
C ARG A 150 -4.27 -22.21 -12.07
N ALA A 151 -4.16 -21.36 -11.05
CA ALA A 151 -4.02 -21.72 -9.63
C ALA A 151 -5.19 -21.21 -8.75
N GLY A 152 -6.20 -20.58 -9.35
CA GLY A 152 -7.37 -20.03 -8.65
C GLY A 152 -7.08 -18.76 -7.86
N VAL A 153 -7.99 -18.39 -6.96
CA VAL A 153 -7.96 -17.12 -6.21
C VAL A 153 -7.02 -17.17 -4.99
N GLN A 154 -6.53 -18.35 -4.60
CA GLN A 154 -5.66 -18.52 -3.44
C GLN A 154 -4.34 -17.71 -3.49
N PRO A 155 -3.54 -17.74 -4.58
CA PRO A 155 -2.32 -16.94 -4.67
C PRO A 155 -2.60 -15.44 -4.53
N LEU A 156 -3.74 -14.97 -5.02
CA LEU A 156 -4.14 -13.57 -4.94
C LEU A 156 -4.46 -13.14 -3.51
N VAL A 157 -5.09 -14.01 -2.72
CA VAL A 157 -5.34 -13.76 -1.28
C VAL A 157 -4.04 -13.75 -0.49
N VAL A 158 -3.11 -14.67 -0.80
CA VAL A 158 -1.79 -14.70 -0.17
C VAL A 158 -1.01 -13.42 -0.49
N LEU A 159 -1.03 -12.99 -1.75
CA LEU A 159 -0.36 -11.76 -2.18
C LEU A 159 -0.99 -10.51 -1.54
N LEU A 160 -2.32 -10.47 -1.43
CA LEU A 160 -3.01 -9.42 -0.69
C LEU A 160 -2.64 -9.42 0.80
N ALA A 161 -2.50 -10.60 1.42
CA ALA A 161 -2.08 -10.70 2.82
C ALA A 161 -0.68 -10.10 3.05
N PHE A 162 0.27 -10.43 2.17
CA PHE A 162 1.61 -9.83 2.22
C PHE A 162 1.57 -8.33 1.97
N ASN A 163 0.80 -7.87 0.99
CA ASN A 163 0.68 -6.45 0.69
C ASN A 163 0.04 -5.65 1.84
N ALA A 164 -1.00 -6.19 2.47
CA ALA A 164 -1.64 -5.59 3.63
C ALA A 164 -0.69 -5.57 4.84
N THR A 165 0.04 -6.66 5.06
CA THR A 165 1.03 -6.76 6.14
C THR A 165 2.19 -5.79 5.95
N ALA A 166 2.61 -5.53 4.70
CA ALA A 166 3.60 -4.51 4.40
C ALA A 166 3.20 -3.11 4.92
N LYS A 167 1.90 -2.79 4.98
CA LYS A 167 1.44 -1.52 5.57
C LYS A 167 1.57 -1.50 7.09
N LEU A 168 1.51 -2.66 7.74
CA LEU A 168 1.75 -2.76 9.18
C LEU A 168 3.23 -2.58 9.54
N LEU A 169 4.15 -2.86 8.61
CA LEU A 169 5.56 -2.47 8.80
C LEU A 169 5.72 -0.95 8.85
N ILE A 170 5.02 -0.23 7.96
CA ILE A 170 4.98 1.25 7.99
C ILE A 170 4.38 1.76 9.31
N PHE A 171 3.33 1.10 9.81
CA PHE A 171 2.80 1.39 11.14
C PHE A 171 3.85 1.20 12.23
N LEU A 172 4.64 0.12 12.18
CA LEU A 172 5.68 -0.16 13.17
C LEU A 172 6.79 0.89 13.13
N ASP A 173 7.21 1.31 11.92
CA ASP A 173 8.19 2.37 11.74
C ASP A 173 7.70 3.71 12.29
N LEU A 174 6.43 4.06 12.04
CA LEU A 174 5.80 5.26 12.61
C LEU A 174 5.67 5.16 14.13
N ALA A 175 5.25 4.00 14.65
CA ALA A 175 5.16 3.79 16.09
C ALA A 175 6.52 3.91 16.79
N SER A 176 7.59 3.50 16.10
CA SER A 176 8.96 3.71 16.60
C SER A 176 9.39 5.18 16.54
N GLN A 177 8.95 5.96 15.55
CA GLN A 177 9.23 7.40 15.44
C GLN A 177 8.55 8.23 16.54
N VAL A 178 7.35 7.85 16.96
CA VAL A 178 6.61 8.47 18.08
C VAL A 178 7.14 7.99 19.45
N ASP A 179 8.23 7.22 19.53
CA ASP A 179 8.70 6.54 20.74
C ASP A 179 7.62 5.66 21.43
N LEU A 180 6.61 5.20 20.69
CA LEU A 180 5.60 4.27 21.24
C LEU A 180 6.16 2.86 21.40
N LEU A 181 7.11 2.48 20.52
CA LEU A 181 7.74 1.17 20.50
C LEU A 181 9.25 1.32 20.29
N ASP A 182 10.02 0.65 21.12
CA ASP A 182 11.47 0.63 20.99
C ASP A 182 11.89 -0.46 19.99
N VAL A 183 12.12 -0.07 18.73
CA VAL A 183 12.54 -0.95 17.62
C VAL A 183 14.04 -0.74 17.36
N THR A 184 14.89 -1.00 18.36
CA THR A 184 16.29 -0.55 18.35
C THR A 184 17.33 -1.51 17.74
N SER A 185 16.99 -2.76 17.40
CA SER A 185 18.00 -3.71 16.88
C SER A 185 17.71 -4.23 15.48
N ASN A 186 18.50 -3.78 14.51
CA ASN A 186 18.63 -4.43 13.20
C ASN A 186 19.19 -5.85 13.42
N TYR A 187 18.48 -6.86 12.91
CA TYR A 187 18.79 -8.25 13.22
C TYR A 187 19.38 -9.03 12.06
N LEU A 188 18.87 -8.78 10.86
CA LEU A 188 19.24 -9.50 9.64
C LEU A 188 19.72 -8.50 8.60
N ASP A 189 20.77 -8.86 7.86
CA ASP A 189 21.28 -8.06 6.73
C ASP A 189 21.17 -8.88 5.44
N TRP A 190 20.13 -8.60 4.66
CA TRP A 190 19.88 -9.22 3.36
C TRP A 190 20.50 -8.45 2.19
N ARG A 191 21.26 -7.37 2.45
CA ARG A 191 21.85 -6.51 1.40
C ARG A 191 22.79 -7.27 0.47
N GLY A 192 23.36 -8.40 0.92
CA GLY A 192 24.18 -9.28 0.09
C GLY A 192 23.41 -10.07 -0.98
N PHE A 193 22.09 -10.24 -0.83
CA PHE A 193 21.25 -10.96 -1.79
C PHE A 193 20.45 -9.99 -2.67
N LEU A 194 19.80 -8.99 -2.07
CA LEU A 194 19.05 -7.98 -2.81
C LEU A 194 19.19 -6.62 -2.11
N VAL A 195 19.73 -5.65 -2.85
CA VAL A 195 19.84 -4.28 -2.36
C VAL A 195 18.46 -3.62 -2.45
N GLU A 196 18.00 -3.02 -1.35
CA GLU A 196 16.69 -2.35 -1.26
C GLU A 196 16.51 -1.24 -2.31
N ASN A 197 17.61 -0.56 -2.65
CA ASN A 197 17.64 0.52 -3.65
C ASN A 197 17.62 0.03 -5.10
N SER A 198 17.68 -1.27 -5.35
CA SER A 198 17.49 -1.85 -6.68
C SER A 198 16.03 -1.68 -7.13
N GLU A 199 15.80 -1.58 -8.44
CA GLU A 199 14.44 -1.52 -9.00
C GLU A 199 13.59 -2.73 -8.55
N LEU A 200 14.18 -3.93 -8.55
CA LEU A 200 13.51 -5.13 -8.02
C LEU A 200 13.26 -5.01 -6.51
N GLY A 201 14.21 -4.46 -5.74
CA GLY A 201 14.06 -4.22 -4.31
C GLY A 201 12.86 -3.34 -3.99
N ARG A 202 12.66 -2.26 -4.76
CA ARG A 202 11.50 -1.37 -4.65
C ARG A 202 10.19 -2.06 -4.98
N VAL A 203 10.17 -2.90 -6.02
CA VAL A 203 8.99 -3.69 -6.37
C VAL A 203 8.65 -4.68 -5.26
N LEU A 204 9.64 -5.42 -4.73
CA LEU A 204 9.42 -6.33 -3.61
C LEU A 204 9.00 -5.59 -2.34
N LYS A 205 9.56 -4.41 -2.07
CA LYS A 205 9.14 -3.54 -0.97
C LYS A 205 7.68 -3.13 -1.11
N ALA A 206 7.27 -2.71 -2.31
CA ALA A 206 5.89 -2.31 -2.57
C ALA A 206 4.89 -3.48 -2.56
N LEU A 207 5.32 -4.65 -3.04
CA LEU A 207 4.47 -5.84 -3.18
C LEU A 207 4.29 -6.58 -1.85
N VAL A 208 5.39 -6.85 -1.18
CA VAL A 208 5.48 -7.76 -0.02
C VAL A 208 5.95 -7.03 1.24
N GLY A 209 6.46 -5.80 1.16
CA GLY A 209 7.06 -5.13 2.33
C GLY A 209 8.47 -5.62 2.62
N TYR A 210 9.22 -6.00 1.57
CA TYR A 210 10.62 -6.38 1.73
C TYR A 210 11.45 -5.22 2.29
N GLU A 211 12.16 -5.51 3.39
CA GLU A 211 13.20 -4.67 3.97
C GLU A 211 14.52 -5.43 3.90
N ALA A 212 15.59 -4.77 3.47
CA ALA A 212 16.90 -5.42 3.42
C ALA A 212 17.49 -5.61 4.83
N THR A 213 17.08 -4.80 5.81
CA THR A 213 17.55 -4.90 7.20
C THR A 213 16.39 -4.93 8.21
N PRO A 214 15.57 -5.99 8.25
CA PRO A 214 14.43 -6.03 9.15
C PRO A 214 14.89 -6.18 10.61
N SER A 215 14.17 -5.53 11.51
CA SER A 215 14.30 -5.76 12.95
C SER A 215 13.65 -7.09 13.36
N LYS A 216 14.03 -7.64 14.53
CA LYS A 216 13.39 -8.87 15.06
C LYS A 216 11.88 -8.68 15.22
N THR A 217 11.48 -7.53 15.74
CA THR A 217 10.07 -7.20 15.99
C THR A 217 9.30 -7.07 14.68
N ALA A 218 9.87 -6.41 13.67
CA ALA A 218 9.27 -6.34 12.33
C ALA A 218 9.06 -7.73 11.73
N LEU A 219 10.04 -8.62 11.81
CA LEU A 219 9.93 -9.98 11.26
C LEU A 219 8.82 -10.79 11.95
N TRP A 220 8.75 -10.76 13.28
CA TRP A 220 7.70 -11.48 14.03
C TRP A 220 6.31 -10.91 13.76
N VAL A 221 6.17 -9.59 13.79
CA VAL A 221 4.90 -8.91 13.47
C VAL A 221 4.47 -9.26 12.05
N TYR A 222 5.40 -9.25 11.09
CA TYR A 222 5.12 -9.61 9.70
C TYR A 222 4.59 -11.04 9.56
N VAL A 223 5.28 -12.03 10.13
CA VAL A 223 4.87 -13.44 10.03
C VAL A 223 3.52 -13.65 10.72
N ILE A 224 3.35 -13.12 11.93
CA ILE A 224 2.10 -13.27 12.69
C ILE A 224 0.94 -12.60 11.96
N ALA A 225 1.10 -11.35 11.52
CA ALA A 225 0.05 -10.61 10.83
C ALA A 225 -0.34 -11.25 9.50
N ALA A 226 0.64 -11.75 8.72
CA ALA A 226 0.36 -12.45 7.47
C ALA A 226 -0.40 -13.77 7.71
N VAL A 227 0.00 -14.56 8.71
CA VAL A 227 -0.69 -15.81 9.08
C VAL A 227 -2.11 -15.53 9.57
N VAL A 228 -2.28 -14.53 10.44
CA VAL A 228 -3.59 -14.09 10.94
C VAL A 228 -4.48 -13.63 9.80
N PHE A 229 -3.96 -12.82 8.87
CA PHE A 229 -4.72 -12.36 7.71
C PHE A 229 -5.20 -13.54 6.86
N ILE A 230 -4.32 -14.50 6.55
CA ILE A 230 -4.67 -15.67 5.73
C ILE A 230 -5.69 -16.55 6.46
N ALA A 231 -5.50 -16.80 7.76
CA ALA A 231 -6.41 -17.60 8.57
C ALA A 231 -7.80 -16.97 8.61
N LEU A 232 -7.89 -15.67 8.92
CA LEU A 232 -9.15 -14.93 8.94
C LEU A 232 -9.79 -14.88 7.55
N ALA A 233 -9.03 -14.64 6.48
CA ALA A 233 -9.56 -14.62 5.12
C ALA A 233 -10.18 -15.96 4.72
N ARG A 234 -9.59 -17.09 5.17
CA ARG A 234 -10.15 -18.43 4.97
C ARG A 234 -11.44 -18.62 5.76
N VAL A 235 -11.45 -18.30 7.06
CA VAL A 235 -12.64 -18.41 7.91
C VAL A 235 -13.79 -17.56 7.37
N LEU A 236 -13.50 -16.32 6.96
CA LEU A 236 -14.50 -15.39 6.42
C LEU A 236 -15.07 -15.86 5.07
N LYS A 237 -14.29 -16.59 4.26
CA LYS A 237 -14.80 -17.24 3.03
C LYS A 237 -15.64 -18.47 3.33
N ILE A 238 -15.21 -19.33 4.26
CA ILE A 238 -15.92 -20.56 4.64
C ILE A 238 -17.33 -20.22 5.14
N LYS A 239 -17.46 -19.19 5.99
CA LYS A 239 -18.76 -18.76 6.54
C LYS A 239 -19.78 -18.29 5.49
N LYS A 240 -19.36 -17.95 4.27
CA LYS A 240 -20.26 -17.58 3.16
C LYS A 240 -20.72 -18.79 2.33
N THR A 241 -20.09 -19.95 2.52
CA THR A 241 -20.41 -21.19 1.79
C THR A 241 -21.33 -22.13 2.59
N GLU A 242 -21.61 -21.80 3.86
CA GLU A 242 -22.58 -22.49 4.71
C GLU A 242 -23.94 -21.78 4.67
N GLU A 243 -24.66 -21.91 3.55
CA GLU A 243 -26.11 -22.01 3.59
C GLU A 243 -26.49 -23.42 3.12
N PRO A 244 -26.95 -24.31 4.02
CA PRO A 244 -27.31 -25.67 3.67
C PRO A 244 -28.75 -25.76 3.17
N VAL A 245 -28.88 -26.52 2.08
CA VAL A 245 -29.93 -27.50 1.78
C VAL A 245 -31.26 -26.97 1.22
N CYS A 246 -31.51 -27.38 -0.03
CA CYS A 246 -32.81 -27.50 -0.67
C CYS A 246 -33.92 -27.87 0.32
N GLY A 247 -34.90 -26.98 0.47
CA GLY A 247 -36.19 -27.28 1.09
C GLY A 247 -37.30 -27.15 0.06
N SER A 248 -37.71 -28.33 -0.45
CA SER A 248 -39.03 -28.71 -1.01
C SER A 248 -39.81 -27.70 -1.85
#